data_AF-A0A3E0DH86-F1
#
_entry.id   AF-A0A3E0DH86-F1
#
_cell.length_a   1.000
_cell.length_b   1.000
_cell.length_c   1.000
_cell.angle_alpha   90.00
_cell.angle_beta   90.00
_cell.angle_gamma   90.00
#
_symmetry.space_group_name_H-M   'P 1'
#
loop_
_entity.id
_entity.type
_entity.pdbx_description
1 polymer ?
#
loop_
_entity_poly.entity_id
_entity_poly.type
_entity_poly.pdbx_seq_one_letter_code
_entity_poly.pdbx_strand_id
1 'polypeptide(L)'
;MKNFLIWIIPIFLISEAPFAWGFYAHSLINRLAVFSLPEEMIGFYKPQVQYITENAVNPDRRRYAVEGEAEKHYIDLDYYGDSALQILPKYWNEAVEKFTEDSLRLNGIGPWSAYFTFLNLTKAFEAKNSAAILRLSADLGHYLGDLNVPLHTTVNYNGQLTNQVGIHGFWESRVPELQAKDYALWVGQADYVEKPQLAIWDAVAAAHSQVDSVLSIERELTKSFSPDQKFSYEERNNLTVRVYSREFTEAYATALNSQIERQMKKSIKMIADFWFTAWVNAGQPDLNSFSKELGEEEEIVKNSKIKTREHDH
;
A
#
# COMPACT_ATOMS: atom_id res chain seq x y z
N MET A 1 -41.78 46.96 7.58
CA MET A 1 -40.80 46.35 6.66
C MET A 1 -39.89 45.46 7.50
N LYS A 2 -40.04 44.14 7.43
CA LYS A 2 -39.22 43.18 8.20
C LYS A 2 -38.02 42.79 7.32
N ASN A 3 -36.82 43.18 7.74
CA ASN A 3 -35.58 42.84 7.04
C ASN A 3 -35.27 41.36 7.28
N PHE A 4 -35.35 40.54 6.24
CA PHE A 4 -34.84 39.18 6.26
C PHE A 4 -33.32 39.23 6.07
N LEU A 5 -32.57 38.89 7.11
CA LEU A 5 -31.13 38.60 6.98
C LEU A 5 -30.96 37.24 6.30
N ILE A 6 -30.43 37.25 5.09
CA ILE A 6 -29.99 36.05 4.38
C ILE A 6 -28.64 35.64 4.98
N TRP A 7 -28.63 34.55 5.74
CA TRP A 7 -27.40 33.90 6.17
C TRP A 7 -26.82 33.11 4.99
N ILE A 8 -25.75 33.63 4.40
CA ILE A 8 -24.96 32.91 3.40
C ILE A 8 -24.13 31.87 4.17
N ILE A 9 -24.55 30.61 4.11
CA ILE A 9 -23.74 29.47 4.56
C ILE A 9 -22.59 29.33 3.57
N PRO A 10 -21.32 29.42 3.98
CA PRO A 10 -20.21 29.13 3.10
C PRO A 10 -20.22 27.63 2.78
N ILE A 11 -20.55 27.30 1.54
CA ILE A 11 -20.35 25.97 0.98
C ILE A 11 -18.83 25.79 0.87
N PHE A 12 -18.24 25.07 1.81
CA PHE A 12 -16.89 24.56 1.66
C PHE A 12 -16.93 23.52 0.52
N LEU A 13 -16.54 23.95 -0.68
CA LEU A 13 -16.17 23.05 -1.76
C LEU A 13 -14.90 22.33 -1.31
N ILE A 14 -15.06 21.13 -0.75
CA ILE A 14 -13.96 20.18 -0.60
C ILE A 14 -13.57 19.81 -2.04
N SER A 15 -12.49 20.39 -2.56
CA SER A 15 -11.94 19.92 -3.83
C SER A 15 -11.37 18.53 -3.55
N GLU A 16 -12.01 17.49 -4.07
CA GLU A 16 -11.33 16.20 -4.21
C GLU A 16 -10.16 16.43 -5.15
N ALA A 17 -8.94 16.45 -4.61
CA ALA A 17 -7.75 16.45 -5.42
C ALA A 17 -7.84 15.24 -6.37
N PRO A 18 -7.51 15.40 -7.67
CA PRO A 18 -7.54 14.27 -8.59
C PRO A 18 -6.56 13.21 -8.08
N PHE A 19 -7.10 12.08 -7.61
CA PHE A 19 -6.28 10.93 -7.27
C PHE A 19 -5.49 10.56 -8.53
N ALA A 20 -4.16 10.61 -8.43
CA ALA A 20 -3.32 10.06 -9.48
C ALA A 20 -3.67 8.56 -9.60
N TRP A 21 -4.17 8.19 -10.77
CA TRP A 21 -4.52 6.82 -11.15
C TRP A 21 -3.40 5.85 -10.79
N GLY A 22 -3.74 4.66 -10.30
CA GLY A 22 -2.78 3.66 -9.84
C GLY A 22 -2.37 3.72 -8.36
N PHE A 23 -2.74 4.77 -7.63
CA PHE A 23 -2.38 4.90 -6.21
C PHE A 23 -3.57 4.98 -5.24
N TYR A 24 -4.79 4.85 -5.76
CA TYR A 24 -6.03 5.02 -5.00
C TYR A 24 -6.11 4.08 -3.78
N ALA A 25 -5.73 2.81 -3.94
CA ALA A 25 -5.80 1.83 -2.87
C ALA A 25 -4.90 2.21 -1.68
N HIS A 26 -3.64 2.59 -1.94
CA HIS A 26 -2.69 2.99 -0.90
C HIS A 26 -3.16 4.20 -0.10
N SER A 27 -3.67 5.22 -0.79
CA SER A 27 -4.28 6.39 -0.15
C SER A 27 -5.50 6.01 0.70
N LEU A 28 -6.38 5.14 0.19
CA LEU A 28 -7.58 4.72 0.91
C LEU A 28 -7.25 3.90 2.16
N ILE A 29 -6.35 2.91 2.08
CA ILE A 29 -6.01 2.07 3.24
C ILE A 29 -5.33 2.88 4.35
N ASN A 30 -4.43 3.80 4.00
CA ASN A 30 -3.75 4.68 4.96
C ASN A 30 -4.75 5.63 5.63
N ARG A 31 -5.65 6.24 4.85
CA ARG A 31 -6.73 7.07 5.37
C ARG A 31 -7.59 6.31 6.38
N LEU A 32 -7.98 5.08 6.06
CA LEU A 32 -8.85 4.27 6.91
C LEU A 32 -8.14 3.78 8.18
N ALA A 33 -6.83 3.52 8.11
CA ALA A 33 -6.04 3.14 9.28
C ALA A 33 -6.05 4.22 10.37
N VAL A 34 -6.07 5.51 10.01
CA VAL A 34 -6.19 6.64 10.96
C VAL A 34 -7.42 6.50 11.86
N PHE A 35 -8.54 6.04 11.30
CA PHE A 35 -9.80 5.89 12.04
C PHE A 35 -9.87 4.63 12.90
N SER A 36 -8.88 3.76 12.81
CA SER A 36 -8.74 2.56 13.65
C SER A 36 -7.84 2.81 14.87
N LEU A 37 -7.21 3.99 14.96
CA LEU A 37 -6.35 4.35 16.09
C LEU A 37 -7.15 4.64 17.38
N PRO A 38 -6.57 4.39 18.56
CA PRO A 38 -7.20 4.71 19.84
C PRO A 38 -7.32 6.22 20.08
N GLU A 39 -8.10 6.62 21.08
CA GLU A 39 -8.44 8.02 21.37
C GLU A 39 -7.19 8.89 21.61
N GLU A 40 -6.18 8.32 22.27
CA GLU A 40 -4.91 8.97 22.59
C GLU A 40 -4.09 9.33 21.34
N MET A 41 -4.30 8.60 20.23
CA MET A 41 -3.60 8.83 18.96
C MET A 41 -4.46 9.58 17.94
N ILE A 42 -5.78 9.39 17.96
CA ILE A 42 -6.66 9.95 16.95
C ILE A 42 -6.64 11.49 16.95
N GLY A 43 -6.42 12.12 18.10
CA GLY A 43 -6.29 13.58 18.22
C GLY A 43 -5.10 14.18 17.46
N PHE A 44 -4.03 13.40 17.26
CA PHE A 44 -2.85 13.78 16.49
C PHE A 44 -2.98 13.41 15.00
N TYR A 45 -3.46 12.21 14.68
CA TYR A 45 -3.53 11.72 13.30
C TYR A 45 -4.71 12.28 12.50
N LYS A 46 -5.89 12.43 13.10
CA LYS A 46 -7.10 12.85 12.38
C LYS A 46 -6.98 14.23 11.73
N PRO A 47 -6.40 15.26 12.37
CA PRO A 47 -6.12 16.54 11.71
C PRO A 47 -5.17 16.41 10.51
N GLN A 48 -4.31 15.39 10.50
CA GLN A 48 -3.28 15.13 9.49
C GLN A 48 -3.73 14.08 8.46
N VAL A 49 -5.01 13.68 8.48
CA VAL A 49 -5.49 12.58 7.61
C VAL A 49 -5.28 12.87 6.14
N GLN A 50 -5.39 14.14 5.71
CA GLN A 50 -5.11 14.54 4.33
C GLN A 50 -3.64 14.31 3.97
N TYR A 51 -2.70 14.79 4.81
CA TYR A 51 -1.27 14.56 4.63
C TYR A 51 -0.96 13.06 4.51
N ILE A 52 -1.47 12.25 5.43
CA ILE A 52 -1.28 10.78 5.41
C ILE A 52 -1.83 10.17 4.13
N THR A 53 -3.02 10.60 3.69
CA THR A 53 -3.68 10.08 2.47
C THR A 53 -2.87 10.41 1.21
N GLU A 54 -2.41 11.65 1.09
CA GLU A 54 -1.71 12.16 -0.10
C GLU A 54 -0.27 11.66 -0.18
N ASN A 55 0.41 11.48 0.96
CA ASN A 55 1.81 11.04 1.02
C ASN A 55 1.96 9.52 1.08
N ALA A 56 0.87 8.75 1.23
CA ALA A 56 0.86 7.28 1.17
C ALA A 56 1.38 6.70 -0.16
N VAL A 57 1.58 7.54 -1.18
CA VAL A 57 1.99 7.16 -2.53
C VAL A 57 3.42 7.62 -2.84
N ASN A 58 4.06 8.34 -1.90
CA ASN A 58 5.40 8.88 -2.10
C ASN A 58 6.48 7.80 -2.27
N PRO A 59 6.45 6.64 -1.58
CA PRO A 59 7.40 5.57 -1.86
C PRO A 59 7.41 5.17 -3.35
N ASP A 60 6.23 5.02 -3.94
CA ASP A 60 6.08 4.74 -5.37
C ASP A 60 6.55 5.88 -6.27
N ARG A 61 6.48 7.13 -5.82
CA ARG A 61 7.10 8.25 -6.55
C ARG A 61 8.62 8.18 -6.45
N ARG A 62 9.15 7.87 -5.25
CA ARG A 62 10.57 7.78 -4.95
C ARG A 62 11.25 6.63 -5.67
N ARG A 63 10.57 5.54 -6.04
CA ARG A 63 11.17 4.46 -6.84
C ARG A 63 11.84 4.96 -8.13
N TYR A 64 11.34 6.07 -8.71
CA TYR A 64 11.88 6.69 -9.93
C TYR A 64 12.90 7.80 -9.66
N ALA A 65 13.20 8.12 -8.40
CA ALA A 65 14.02 9.26 -7.99
C ALA A 65 15.14 8.90 -7.02
N VAL A 66 14.96 7.84 -6.21
CA VAL A 66 15.84 7.43 -5.12
C VAL A 66 16.39 6.03 -5.39
N GLU A 67 17.71 5.91 -5.44
CA GLU A 67 18.40 4.63 -5.58
C GLU A 67 18.11 3.72 -4.38
N GLY A 68 17.84 2.44 -4.65
CA GLY A 68 17.47 1.47 -3.62
C GLY A 68 16.04 1.60 -3.07
N GLU A 69 15.20 2.51 -3.58
CA GLU A 69 13.80 2.57 -3.18
C GLU A 69 12.98 1.43 -3.82
N ALA A 70 13.16 1.17 -5.11
CA ALA A 70 12.34 0.22 -5.86
C ALA A 70 12.32 -1.20 -5.25
N GLU A 71 13.45 -1.66 -4.73
CA GLU A 71 13.61 -2.97 -4.06
C GLU A 71 12.91 -3.06 -2.70
N LYS A 72 12.42 -1.95 -2.13
CA LYS A 72 11.67 -1.95 -0.85
C LYS A 72 10.20 -2.31 -1.00
N HIS A 73 9.69 -2.39 -2.24
CA HIS A 73 8.28 -2.60 -2.52
C HIS A 73 7.90 -4.09 -2.62
N TYR A 74 8.86 -5.01 -2.65
CA TYR A 74 8.58 -6.40 -2.96
C TYR A 74 9.58 -7.38 -2.35
N ILE A 75 9.27 -8.67 -2.48
CA ILE A 75 10.19 -9.77 -2.27
C ILE A 75 9.82 -10.93 -3.21
N ASP A 76 10.72 -11.33 -4.09
CA ASP A 76 10.44 -12.36 -5.08
C ASP A 76 10.67 -13.76 -4.46
N LEU A 77 9.68 -14.27 -3.72
CA LEU A 77 9.85 -15.54 -2.99
C LEU A 77 10.15 -16.72 -3.92
N ASP A 78 9.54 -16.76 -5.10
CA ASP A 78 9.76 -17.83 -6.08
C ASP A 78 11.21 -17.94 -6.56
N TYR A 79 12.00 -16.86 -6.46
CA TYR A 79 13.44 -16.90 -6.74
C TYR A 79 14.18 -17.84 -5.80
N TYR A 80 13.73 -17.93 -4.54
CA TYR A 80 14.30 -18.78 -3.50
C TYR A 80 13.71 -20.21 -3.49
N GLY A 81 12.81 -20.52 -4.43
CA GLY A 81 12.15 -21.82 -4.61
C GLY A 81 11.02 -22.09 -3.60
N ASP A 82 10.38 -23.25 -3.73
CA ASP A 82 9.15 -23.62 -2.98
C ASP A 82 9.30 -23.56 -1.44
N SER A 83 10.53 -23.63 -0.94
CA SER A 83 10.85 -23.55 0.49
C SER A 83 11.31 -22.16 0.93
N ALA A 84 11.11 -21.12 0.12
CA ALA A 84 11.54 -19.74 0.37
C ALA A 84 11.25 -19.27 1.80
N LEU A 85 10.00 -19.42 2.26
CA LEU A 85 9.56 -19.01 3.59
C LEU A 85 10.21 -19.79 4.76
N GLN A 86 10.78 -20.96 4.49
CA GLN A 86 11.51 -21.75 5.48
C GLN A 86 13.00 -21.40 5.49
N ILE A 87 13.57 -21.06 4.33
CA ILE A 87 15.01 -20.83 4.19
C ILE A 87 15.42 -19.37 4.33
N LEU A 88 14.54 -18.42 4.05
CA LEU A 88 14.81 -17.00 4.18
C LEU A 88 14.82 -16.60 5.65
N PRO A 89 15.95 -16.09 6.17
CA PRO A 89 16.01 -15.58 7.53
C PRO A 89 15.11 -14.36 7.70
N LYS A 90 14.35 -14.34 8.78
CA LYS A 90 13.40 -13.25 9.05
C LYS A 90 14.10 -11.95 9.47
N TYR A 91 15.33 -12.07 9.97
CA TYR A 91 16.15 -10.96 10.43
C TYR A 91 17.21 -10.59 9.38
N TRP A 92 17.39 -9.29 9.15
CA TRP A 92 18.23 -8.78 8.06
C TRP A 92 19.68 -9.28 8.11
N ASN A 93 20.32 -9.23 9.28
CA ASN A 93 21.73 -9.60 9.41
C ASN A 93 21.96 -11.09 9.08
N GLU A 94 21.05 -11.97 9.50
CA GLU A 94 21.08 -13.40 9.16
C GLU A 94 20.84 -13.63 7.67
N ALA A 95 19.94 -12.84 7.06
CA ALA A 95 19.68 -12.90 5.63
C ALA A 95 20.92 -12.50 4.82
N VAL A 96 21.58 -11.41 5.20
CA VAL A 96 22.81 -10.92 4.56
C VAL A 96 23.94 -11.94 4.68
N GLU A 97 24.12 -12.54 5.87
CA GLU A 97 25.12 -13.59 6.07
C GLU A 97 24.88 -14.79 5.16
N LYS A 98 23.62 -15.17 4.95
CA LYS A 98 23.25 -16.34 4.16
C LYS A 98 23.24 -16.11 2.64
N PHE A 99 22.79 -14.95 2.18
CA PHE A 99 22.50 -14.70 0.77
C PHE A 99 23.30 -13.55 0.15
N THR A 100 24.06 -12.78 0.93
CA THR A 100 24.67 -11.49 0.56
C THR A 100 23.66 -10.38 0.32
N GLU A 101 24.04 -9.14 0.65
CA GLU A 101 23.17 -7.97 0.50
C GLU A 101 22.78 -7.70 -0.95
N ASP A 102 23.71 -7.81 -1.90
CA ASP A 102 23.46 -7.55 -3.32
C ASP A 102 22.40 -8.50 -3.90
N SER A 103 22.45 -9.78 -3.52
CA SER A 103 21.45 -10.76 -3.96
C SER A 103 20.07 -10.49 -3.36
N LEU A 104 20.00 -10.11 -2.09
CA LEU A 104 18.73 -9.76 -1.45
C LEU A 104 18.10 -8.53 -2.10
N ARG A 105 18.89 -7.47 -2.32
CA ARG A 105 18.45 -6.23 -2.96
C ARG A 105 17.92 -6.47 -4.37
N LEU A 106 18.60 -7.31 -5.16
CA LEU A 106 18.17 -7.69 -6.50
C LEU A 106 16.79 -8.38 -6.52
N ASN A 107 16.45 -9.14 -5.48
CA ASN A 107 15.21 -9.94 -5.41
C ASN A 107 14.18 -9.34 -4.43
N GLY A 108 14.36 -8.08 -4.04
CA GLY A 108 13.43 -7.36 -3.18
C GLY A 108 13.67 -7.59 -1.68
N ILE A 109 13.64 -6.49 -0.93
CA ILE A 109 13.91 -6.41 0.51
C ILE A 109 12.73 -5.88 1.32
N GLY A 110 11.53 -5.86 0.75
CA GLY A 110 10.34 -5.23 1.33
C GLY A 110 10.06 -5.61 2.78
N PRO A 111 10.09 -6.90 3.19
CA PRO A 111 9.80 -7.29 4.57
C PRO A 111 10.78 -6.70 5.59
N TRP A 112 12.06 -6.64 5.26
CA TRP A 112 13.07 -6.04 6.14
C TRP A 112 12.98 -4.53 6.12
N SER A 113 12.77 -3.92 4.95
CA SER A 113 12.61 -2.47 4.81
C SER A 113 11.41 -1.95 5.61
N ALA A 114 10.26 -2.62 5.54
CA ALA A 114 9.08 -2.27 6.34
C ALA A 114 9.38 -2.33 7.85
N TYR A 115 10.11 -3.35 8.30
CA TYR A 115 10.52 -3.44 9.70
C TYR A 115 11.48 -2.31 10.11
N PHE A 116 12.46 -1.97 9.26
CA PHE A 116 13.34 -0.83 9.52
C PHE A 116 12.57 0.50 9.59
N THR A 117 11.60 0.71 8.70
CA THR A 117 10.71 1.89 8.75
C THR A 117 9.89 1.92 10.04
N PHE A 118 9.38 0.78 10.50
CA PHE A 118 8.71 0.65 11.80
C PHE A 118 9.62 1.03 12.99
N LEU A 119 10.87 0.55 13.00
CA LEU A 119 11.84 0.93 14.04
C LEU A 119 12.13 2.44 14.01
N ASN A 120 12.24 3.04 12.82
CA ASN A 120 12.43 4.48 12.67
C ASN A 120 11.20 5.27 13.12
N LEU A 121 9.99 4.79 12.86
CA LEU A 121 8.76 5.39 13.36
C LEU A 121 8.72 5.38 14.89
N THR A 122 9.10 4.26 15.51
CA THR A 122 9.22 4.14 16.97
C THR A 122 10.19 5.21 17.53
N LYS A 123 11.38 5.34 16.94
CA LYS A 123 12.35 6.39 17.32
C LYS A 123 11.83 7.81 17.10
N ALA A 124 11.02 8.03 16.06
CA ALA A 124 10.41 9.33 15.82
C ALA A 124 9.40 9.71 16.91
N PHE A 125 8.63 8.74 17.40
CA PHE A 125 7.78 8.91 18.58
C PHE A 125 8.59 9.20 19.85
N GLU A 126 9.66 8.44 20.11
CA GLU A 126 10.55 8.68 21.27
C GLU A 126 11.14 10.10 21.24
N ALA A 127 11.55 10.56 20.06
CA ALA A 127 12.09 11.89 19.82
C ALA A 127 11.01 12.99 19.74
N LYS A 128 9.72 12.64 19.82
CA LYS A 128 8.57 13.56 19.69
C LYS A 128 8.61 14.42 18.42
N ASN A 129 9.11 13.85 17.32
CA ASN A 129 9.26 14.56 16.06
C ASN A 129 8.00 14.37 15.19
N SER A 130 7.05 15.30 15.28
CA SER A 130 5.77 15.24 14.54
C SER A 130 5.95 15.00 13.03
N ALA A 131 6.83 15.76 12.38
CA ALA A 131 7.02 15.68 10.93
C ALA A 131 7.56 14.30 10.53
N ALA A 132 8.55 13.77 11.27
CA ALA A 132 9.08 12.44 11.03
C ALA A 132 8.03 11.35 11.28
N ILE A 133 7.22 11.47 12.33
CA ILE A 133 6.13 10.51 12.63
C ILE A 133 5.15 10.45 11.46
N LEU A 134 4.68 11.59 10.96
CA LEU A 134 3.70 11.63 9.86
C LEU A 134 4.28 11.04 8.57
N ARG A 135 5.50 11.45 8.20
CA ARG A 135 6.19 10.93 7.00
C ARG A 135 6.42 9.42 7.08
N LEU A 136 6.99 8.95 8.19
CA LEU A 136 7.28 7.53 8.40
C LEU A 136 6.01 6.70 8.56
N SER A 137 4.91 7.28 9.06
CA SER A 137 3.61 6.60 9.13
C SER A 137 3.07 6.35 7.72
N ALA A 138 3.08 7.36 6.84
CA ALA A 138 2.65 7.21 5.46
C ALA A 138 3.54 6.22 4.69
N ASP A 139 4.87 6.32 4.83
CA ASP A 139 5.83 5.41 4.20
C ASP A 139 5.65 3.97 4.69
N LEU A 140 5.54 3.76 6.01
CA LEU A 140 5.30 2.44 6.58
C LEU A 140 3.97 1.88 6.10
N GLY A 141 2.93 2.72 6.05
CA GLY A 141 1.61 2.28 5.63
C GLY A 141 1.58 1.79 4.19
N HIS A 142 2.32 2.46 3.30
CA HIS A 142 2.56 2.00 1.93
C HIS A 142 3.27 0.65 1.87
N TYR A 143 4.43 0.51 2.51
CA TYR A 143 5.20 -0.75 2.46
C TYR A 143 4.40 -1.93 3.05
N LEU A 144 3.63 -1.71 4.13
CA LEU A 144 2.74 -2.75 4.66
C LEU A 144 1.58 -3.07 3.71
N GLY A 145 1.08 -2.08 2.97
CA GLY A 145 0.11 -2.27 1.89
C GLY A 145 0.66 -3.19 0.80
N ASP A 146 1.86 -2.89 0.29
CA ASP A 146 2.55 -3.68 -0.74
C ASP A 146 2.76 -5.13 -0.32
N LEU A 147 3.18 -5.37 0.92
CA LEU A 147 3.43 -6.73 1.42
C LEU A 147 2.15 -7.56 1.60
N ASN A 148 0.98 -6.93 1.51
CA ASN A 148 -0.32 -7.60 1.41
C ASN A 148 -0.79 -7.79 -0.04
N VAL A 149 -0.04 -7.36 -1.06
CA VAL A 149 -0.36 -7.61 -2.46
C VAL A 149 0.30 -8.92 -2.91
N PRO A 150 -0.45 -9.95 -3.35
CA PRO A 150 0.15 -11.21 -3.79
C PRO A 150 1.23 -11.02 -4.88
N LEU A 151 0.98 -10.11 -5.83
CA LEU A 151 1.89 -9.83 -6.94
C LEU A 151 3.18 -9.11 -6.54
N HIS A 152 3.30 -8.60 -5.31
CA HIS A 152 4.57 -8.08 -4.77
C HIS A 152 5.44 -9.17 -4.13
N THR A 153 5.02 -10.44 -4.23
CA THR A 153 5.71 -11.57 -3.61
C THR A 153 6.30 -12.60 -4.61
N THR A 154 6.28 -12.29 -5.91
CA THR A 154 6.60 -13.24 -6.99
C THR A 154 7.36 -12.57 -8.13
N VAL A 155 8.30 -13.32 -8.72
CA VAL A 155 8.96 -12.90 -9.98
C VAL A 155 7.96 -12.69 -11.11
N ASN A 156 6.79 -13.35 -11.09
CA ASN A 156 5.72 -13.21 -12.10
C ASN A 156 4.77 -12.04 -11.78
N TYR A 157 5.28 -10.98 -11.17
CA TYR A 157 4.50 -9.87 -10.60
C TYR A 157 3.54 -9.19 -11.60
N ASN A 158 3.84 -9.19 -12.90
CA ASN A 158 2.98 -8.63 -13.93
C ASN A 158 2.43 -9.71 -14.87
N GLY A 159 2.48 -11.00 -14.51
CA GLY A 159 2.01 -12.07 -15.37
C GLY A 159 2.88 -12.32 -16.62
N GLN A 160 4.10 -11.76 -16.65
CA GLN A 160 5.00 -11.82 -17.79
C GLN A 160 5.54 -13.23 -18.08
N LEU A 161 5.54 -14.13 -17.10
CA LEU A 161 5.93 -15.54 -17.25
C LEU A 161 4.74 -16.43 -17.65
N THR A 162 3.51 -15.93 -17.55
CA THR A 162 2.28 -16.70 -17.80
C THR A 162 1.37 -16.10 -18.88
N ASN A 163 1.85 -15.10 -19.64
CA ASN A 163 1.13 -14.39 -20.70
C ASN A 163 -0.10 -13.59 -20.21
N GLN A 164 0.02 -12.97 -19.04
CA GLN A 164 -1.02 -12.17 -18.39
C GLN A 164 -0.53 -10.74 -18.11
N VAL A 165 0.35 -10.22 -18.99
CA VAL A 165 0.94 -8.87 -18.89
C VAL A 165 -0.14 -7.82 -18.61
N GLY A 166 0.07 -7.03 -17.57
CA GLY A 166 -0.87 -6.02 -17.07
C GLY A 166 -1.75 -6.48 -15.90
N ILE A 167 -1.62 -7.73 -15.44
CA ILE A 167 -2.39 -8.22 -14.28
C ILE A 167 -2.04 -7.47 -12.97
N HIS A 168 -0.85 -6.89 -12.89
CA HIS A 168 -0.43 -6.08 -11.74
C HIS A 168 -1.34 -4.86 -11.55
N GLY A 169 -1.36 -3.97 -12.54
CA GLY A 169 -2.24 -2.79 -12.54
C GLY A 169 -3.72 -3.16 -12.56
N PHE A 170 -4.07 -4.34 -13.09
CA PHE A 170 -5.44 -4.84 -12.99
C PHE A 170 -5.87 -5.09 -11.54
N TRP A 171 -5.05 -5.85 -10.79
CA TRP A 171 -5.34 -6.22 -9.41
C TRP A 171 -5.22 -5.02 -8.46
N GLU A 172 -4.17 -4.21 -8.60
CA GLU A 172 -3.83 -3.13 -7.67
C GLU A 172 -4.59 -1.83 -7.95
N SER A 173 -4.82 -1.50 -9.23
CA SER A 173 -5.43 -0.23 -9.63
C SER A 173 -6.87 -0.42 -10.05
N ARG A 174 -7.10 -1.19 -11.12
CA ARG A 174 -8.39 -1.22 -11.80
C ARG A 174 -9.51 -1.79 -10.93
N VAL A 175 -9.27 -2.91 -10.24
CA VAL A 175 -10.27 -3.53 -9.36
C VAL A 175 -10.66 -2.56 -8.23
N PRO A 176 -9.72 -2.01 -7.41
CA PRO A 176 -10.07 -1.03 -6.38
C PRO A 176 -10.74 0.23 -6.92
N GLU A 177 -10.26 0.81 -8.01
CA GLU A 177 -10.83 2.02 -8.62
C GLU A 177 -12.32 1.84 -8.98
N LEU A 178 -12.69 0.64 -9.43
CA LEU A 178 -14.07 0.33 -9.80
C LEU A 178 -14.97 -0.05 -8.62
N GLN A 179 -14.44 -0.69 -7.59
CA GLN A 179 -15.25 -1.42 -6.60
C GLN A 179 -15.07 -0.98 -5.15
N ALA A 180 -13.97 -0.31 -4.77
CA ALA A 180 -13.68 -0.09 -3.35
C ALA A 180 -14.68 0.83 -2.64
N LYS A 181 -15.45 1.62 -3.38
CA LYS A 181 -16.55 2.43 -2.84
C LYS A 181 -17.66 1.58 -2.21
N ASP A 182 -17.79 0.32 -2.63
CA ASP A 182 -18.81 -0.62 -2.15
C ASP A 182 -18.28 -1.59 -1.08
N TYR A 183 -16.98 -1.52 -0.75
CA TYR A 183 -16.35 -2.43 0.21
C TYR A 183 -16.66 -2.07 1.68
N ALA A 184 -16.81 -3.09 2.52
CA ALA A 184 -17.00 -2.95 3.96
C ALA A 184 -15.65 -2.95 4.70
N LEU A 185 -14.92 -1.85 4.61
CA LEU A 185 -13.52 -1.73 5.03
C LEU A 185 -13.29 -1.39 6.53
N TRP A 186 -14.32 -1.42 7.37
CA TRP A 186 -14.11 -1.28 8.82
C TRP A 186 -13.42 -2.51 9.41
N VAL A 187 -12.37 -2.29 10.21
CA VAL A 187 -11.51 -3.34 10.78
C VAL A 187 -11.46 -3.36 12.32
N GLY A 188 -12.14 -2.43 12.99
CA GLY A 188 -12.06 -2.29 14.45
C GLY A 188 -10.92 -1.38 14.90
N GLN A 189 -10.58 -1.45 16.18
CA GLN A 189 -9.46 -0.68 16.74
C GLN A 189 -8.12 -1.40 16.52
N ALA A 190 -7.05 -0.62 16.58
CA ALA A 190 -5.67 -1.11 16.52
C ALA A 190 -5.33 -1.97 17.75
N ASP A 191 -4.56 -3.03 17.53
CA ASP A 191 -4.04 -3.94 18.54
C ASP A 191 -2.52 -3.88 18.59
N TYR A 192 -1.95 -4.20 19.76
CA TYR A 192 -0.51 -4.27 19.94
C TYR A 192 0.07 -5.52 19.26
N VAL A 193 1.14 -5.34 18.49
CA VAL A 193 1.85 -6.44 17.81
C VAL A 193 3.11 -6.79 18.60
N GLU A 194 3.08 -7.93 19.31
CA GLU A 194 4.20 -8.39 20.14
C GLU A 194 5.50 -8.63 19.33
N LYS A 195 5.37 -9.14 18.10
CA LYS A 195 6.51 -9.53 17.24
C LYS A 195 6.36 -8.92 15.85
N PRO A 196 6.62 -7.60 15.67
CA PRO A 196 6.34 -6.90 14.41
C PRO A 196 7.07 -7.50 13.21
N GLN A 197 8.35 -7.89 13.36
CA GLN A 197 9.09 -8.55 12.28
C GLN A 197 8.40 -9.84 11.82
N LEU A 198 7.90 -10.66 12.74
CA LEU A 198 7.24 -11.93 12.38
C LEU A 198 5.89 -11.67 11.72
N ALA A 199 5.11 -10.70 12.23
CA ALA A 199 3.83 -10.33 11.65
C ALA A 199 3.98 -9.85 10.18
N ILE A 200 5.07 -9.14 9.85
CA ILE A 200 5.39 -8.78 8.46
C ILE A 200 5.58 -10.04 7.60
N TRP A 201 6.38 -11.01 8.06
CA TRP A 201 6.61 -12.25 7.32
C TRP A 201 5.34 -13.10 7.18
N ASP A 202 4.47 -13.10 8.20
CA ASP A 202 3.20 -13.81 8.13
C ASP A 202 2.25 -13.16 7.11
N ALA A 203 2.25 -11.83 6.99
CA ALA A 203 1.50 -11.11 5.96
C ALA A 203 2.01 -11.45 4.54
N VAL A 204 3.33 -11.46 4.35
CA VAL A 204 3.99 -11.86 3.10
C VAL A 204 3.65 -13.29 2.73
N ALA A 205 3.75 -14.24 3.66
CA ALA A 205 3.39 -15.63 3.43
C ALA A 205 1.91 -15.78 3.02
N ALA A 206 1.02 -15.06 3.70
CA ALA A 206 -0.40 -15.07 3.39
C ALA A 206 -0.70 -14.44 2.01
N ALA A 207 -0.02 -13.35 1.64
CA ALA A 207 -0.14 -12.74 0.32
C ALA A 207 0.38 -13.69 -0.77
N HIS A 208 1.55 -14.28 -0.57
CA HIS A 208 2.17 -15.18 -1.53
C HIS A 208 1.35 -16.43 -1.82
N SER A 209 0.73 -17.02 -0.78
CA SER A 209 -0.16 -18.18 -0.94
C SER A 209 -1.36 -17.95 -1.87
N GLN A 210 -1.61 -16.69 -2.25
CA GLN A 210 -2.72 -16.28 -3.10
C GLN A 210 -2.31 -16.01 -4.56
N VAL A 211 -1.01 -16.03 -4.89
CA VAL A 211 -0.48 -15.78 -6.25
C VAL A 211 -1.09 -16.74 -7.27
N ASP A 212 -1.18 -18.03 -6.94
CA ASP A 212 -1.78 -19.03 -7.81
C ASP A 212 -3.23 -18.71 -8.17
N SER A 213 -4.03 -18.26 -7.20
CA SER A 213 -5.43 -17.89 -7.43
C SER A 213 -5.53 -16.64 -8.30
N VAL A 214 -4.70 -15.62 -8.03
CA VAL A 214 -4.65 -14.39 -8.82
C VAL A 214 -4.40 -14.69 -10.30
N LEU A 215 -3.40 -15.52 -10.60
CA LEU A 215 -3.01 -15.85 -11.96
C LEU A 215 -3.95 -16.87 -12.61
N SER A 216 -4.27 -17.97 -11.93
CA SER A 216 -5.09 -19.03 -12.53
C SER A 216 -6.51 -18.58 -12.84
N ILE A 217 -7.15 -17.81 -11.95
CA ILE A 217 -8.53 -17.35 -12.15
C ILE A 217 -8.62 -16.37 -13.32
N GLU A 218 -7.67 -15.44 -13.45
CA GLU A 218 -7.64 -14.52 -14.60
C GLU A 218 -7.51 -15.29 -15.92
N ARG A 219 -6.64 -16.32 -15.93
CA ARG A 219 -6.44 -17.18 -17.09
C ARG A 219 -7.67 -18.01 -17.43
N GLU A 220 -8.35 -18.58 -16.43
CA GLU A 220 -9.57 -19.36 -16.65
C GLU A 220 -10.72 -18.47 -17.15
N LEU A 221 -10.91 -17.28 -16.57
CA LEU A 221 -11.92 -16.33 -17.05
C LEU A 221 -11.61 -15.83 -18.47
N THR A 222 -10.35 -15.67 -18.82
CA THR A 222 -9.97 -15.31 -20.20
C THR A 222 -10.49 -16.32 -21.22
N LYS A 223 -10.64 -17.60 -20.87
CA LYS A 223 -11.20 -18.61 -21.79
C LYS A 223 -12.70 -18.43 -22.04
N SER A 224 -13.41 -17.75 -21.14
CA SER A 224 -14.86 -17.52 -21.24
C SER A 224 -15.23 -16.13 -21.76
N PHE A 225 -14.25 -15.28 -22.08
CA PHE A 225 -14.47 -13.92 -22.62
C PHE A 225 -13.78 -13.77 -23.97
N SER A 226 -14.45 -13.16 -24.95
CA SER A 226 -13.75 -12.71 -26.16
C SER A 226 -12.80 -11.55 -25.83
N PRO A 227 -11.77 -11.27 -26.66
CA PRO A 227 -10.89 -10.12 -26.45
C PRO A 227 -11.64 -8.78 -26.31
N ASP A 228 -12.70 -8.59 -27.10
CA ASP A 228 -13.54 -7.39 -27.10
C ASP A 228 -14.45 -7.29 -25.86
N GLN A 229 -14.66 -8.39 -25.14
CA GLN A 229 -15.38 -8.41 -23.86
C GLN A 229 -14.43 -8.33 -22.67
N LYS A 230 -13.18 -8.79 -22.81
CA LYS A 230 -12.16 -8.75 -21.77
C LYS A 230 -11.60 -7.34 -21.56
N PHE A 231 -11.40 -6.62 -22.64
CA PHE A 231 -10.79 -5.29 -22.61
C PHE A 231 -11.77 -4.20 -23.06
N SER A 232 -11.59 -3.01 -22.50
CA SER A 232 -12.20 -1.78 -22.97
C SER A 232 -11.13 -0.70 -23.18
N TYR A 233 -11.53 0.44 -23.73
CA TYR A 233 -10.65 1.59 -23.91
C TYR A 233 -11.19 2.77 -23.12
N GLU A 234 -10.30 3.45 -22.39
CA GLU A 234 -10.62 4.64 -21.59
C GLU A 234 -9.61 5.75 -21.89
N GLU A 235 -10.05 7.01 -21.85
CA GLU A 235 -9.13 8.15 -21.89
C GLU A 235 -8.52 8.40 -20.51
N ARG A 236 -7.20 8.32 -20.42
CA ARG A 236 -6.40 8.65 -19.23
C ARG A 236 -5.33 9.66 -19.62
N ASN A 237 -5.31 10.83 -18.98
CA ASN A 237 -4.37 11.92 -19.28
C ASN A 237 -4.30 12.27 -20.79
N ASN A 238 -5.45 12.34 -21.46
CA ASN A 238 -5.59 12.55 -22.91
C ASN A 238 -4.96 11.44 -23.79
N LEU A 239 -4.71 10.26 -23.24
CA LEU A 239 -4.27 9.07 -23.97
C LEU A 239 -5.35 7.98 -23.89
N THR A 240 -5.66 7.36 -25.02
CA THR A 240 -6.52 6.16 -25.04
C THR A 240 -5.72 4.97 -24.54
N VAL A 241 -6.10 4.41 -23.39
CA VAL A 241 -5.43 3.26 -22.77
C VAL A 241 -6.35 2.04 -22.84
N ARG A 242 -5.79 0.87 -23.18
CA ARG A 242 -6.51 -0.40 -23.10
C ARG A 242 -6.52 -0.85 -21.63
N VAL A 243 -7.71 -1.05 -21.09
CA VAL A 243 -7.92 -1.50 -19.70
C VAL A 243 -8.76 -2.76 -19.67
N TYR A 244 -8.77 -3.47 -18.54
CA TYR A 244 -9.74 -4.55 -18.32
C TYR A 244 -11.15 -3.95 -18.24
N SER A 245 -12.10 -4.59 -18.94
CA SER A 245 -13.50 -4.16 -18.95
C SER A 245 -14.13 -4.26 -17.57
N ARG A 246 -15.22 -3.53 -17.34
CA ARG A 246 -15.95 -3.60 -16.08
C ARG A 246 -16.49 -5.01 -15.82
N GLU A 247 -17.05 -5.63 -16.85
CA GLU A 247 -17.65 -6.96 -16.78
C GLU A 247 -16.61 -8.03 -16.43
N PHE A 248 -15.41 -7.96 -17.02
CA PHE A 248 -14.31 -8.86 -16.68
C PHE A 248 -13.79 -8.59 -15.26
N THR A 249 -13.69 -7.33 -14.85
CA THR A 249 -13.30 -6.93 -13.49
C THR A 249 -14.25 -7.50 -12.44
N GLU A 250 -15.56 -7.39 -12.66
CA GLU A 250 -16.60 -7.90 -11.75
C GLU A 250 -16.59 -9.43 -11.66
N ALA A 251 -16.46 -10.11 -12.80
CA ALA A 251 -16.31 -11.56 -12.84
C ALA A 251 -15.04 -12.03 -12.11
N TYR A 252 -13.91 -11.33 -12.29
CA TYR A 252 -12.65 -11.62 -11.65
C TYR A 252 -12.70 -11.45 -10.13
N ALA A 253 -13.21 -10.31 -9.65
CA ALA A 253 -13.36 -10.04 -8.22
C ALA A 253 -14.29 -11.07 -7.54
N THR A 254 -15.38 -11.45 -8.23
CA THR A 254 -16.31 -12.50 -7.76
C THR A 254 -15.62 -13.86 -7.69
N ALA A 255 -14.90 -14.26 -8.73
CA ALA A 255 -14.19 -15.55 -8.78
C ALA A 255 -13.05 -15.63 -7.74
N LEU A 256 -12.42 -14.50 -7.42
CA LEU A 256 -11.47 -14.36 -6.31
C LEU A 256 -12.12 -14.30 -4.92
N ASN A 257 -13.45 -14.42 -4.85
CA ASN A 257 -14.24 -14.39 -3.61
C ASN A 257 -14.01 -13.08 -2.81
N SER A 258 -13.91 -11.93 -3.47
CA SER A 258 -13.57 -10.64 -2.84
C SER A 258 -12.17 -10.59 -2.21
N GLN A 259 -11.18 -11.25 -2.82
CA GLN A 259 -9.80 -11.25 -2.32
C GLN A 259 -9.22 -9.85 -2.11
N ILE A 260 -9.46 -8.93 -3.07
CA ILE A 260 -8.92 -7.57 -3.02
C ILE A 260 -9.43 -6.85 -1.77
N GLU A 261 -10.75 -6.89 -1.51
CA GLU A 261 -11.33 -6.33 -0.28
C GLU A 261 -10.70 -6.96 0.98
N ARG A 262 -10.55 -8.29 1.03
CA ARG A 262 -9.93 -8.96 2.18
C ARG A 262 -8.48 -8.50 2.40
N GLN A 263 -7.70 -8.34 1.33
CA GLN A 263 -6.31 -7.86 1.44
C GLN A 263 -6.28 -6.39 1.86
N MET A 264 -7.16 -5.53 1.34
CA MET A 264 -7.28 -4.15 1.80
C MET A 264 -7.60 -4.06 3.31
N LYS A 265 -8.52 -4.90 3.81
CA LYS A 265 -8.83 -4.97 5.25
C LYS A 265 -7.62 -5.42 6.08
N LYS A 266 -6.87 -6.43 5.61
CA LYS A 266 -5.63 -6.85 6.28
C LYS A 266 -4.60 -5.71 6.31
N SER A 267 -4.43 -4.98 5.21
CA SER A 267 -3.54 -3.83 5.16
C SER A 267 -3.99 -2.75 6.14
N ILE A 268 -5.25 -2.31 6.12
CA ILE A 268 -5.76 -1.28 7.05
C ILE A 268 -5.49 -1.66 8.51
N LYS A 269 -5.81 -2.92 8.88
CA LYS A 269 -5.60 -3.41 10.24
C LYS A 269 -4.12 -3.41 10.61
N MET A 270 -3.28 -3.98 9.75
CA MET A 270 -1.83 -4.07 9.98
C MET A 270 -1.18 -2.69 10.09
N ILE A 271 -1.59 -1.72 9.26
CA ILE A 271 -1.09 -0.35 9.31
C ILE A 271 -1.42 0.30 10.66
N ALA A 272 -2.70 0.23 11.08
CA ALA A 272 -3.14 0.78 12.35
C ALA A 272 -2.42 0.12 13.54
N ASP A 273 -2.31 -1.21 13.52
CA ASP A 273 -1.61 -2.01 14.53
C ASP A 273 -0.14 -1.62 14.64
N PHE A 274 0.55 -1.40 13.51
CA PHE A 274 1.97 -1.04 13.50
C PHE A 274 2.21 0.39 13.96
N TRP A 275 1.37 1.35 13.57
CA TRP A 275 1.44 2.72 14.08
C TRP A 275 1.21 2.74 15.60
N PHE A 276 0.18 2.04 16.08
CA PHE A 276 -0.10 1.90 17.50
C PHE A 276 1.05 1.24 18.26
N THR A 277 1.58 0.13 17.73
CA THR A 277 2.71 -0.59 18.32
C THR A 277 3.96 0.28 18.39
N ALA A 278 4.25 1.09 17.36
CA ALA A 278 5.38 2.01 17.37
C ALA A 278 5.23 3.08 18.46
N TRP A 279 4.04 3.64 18.64
CA TRP A 279 3.74 4.59 19.71
C TRP A 279 3.85 3.96 21.10
N VAL A 280 3.33 2.74 21.28
CA VAL A 280 3.44 1.99 22.55
C VAL A 280 4.90 1.69 22.89
N ASN A 281 5.66 1.18 21.92
CA ASN A 281 7.08 0.86 22.11
C ASN A 281 7.93 2.09 22.43
N ALA A 282 7.52 3.27 21.96
CA ALA A 282 8.16 4.54 22.27
C ALA A 282 7.83 5.09 23.67
N GLY A 283 7.11 4.32 24.51
CA GLY A 283 6.71 4.73 25.85
C GLY A 283 5.45 5.59 25.89
N GLN A 284 4.60 5.53 24.86
CA GLN A 284 3.31 6.21 24.78
C GLN A 284 3.41 7.72 25.06
N PRO A 285 4.27 8.47 24.35
CA PRO A 285 4.38 9.91 24.55
C PRO A 285 3.02 10.60 24.35
N ASP A 286 2.70 11.59 25.18
CA ASP A 286 1.47 12.38 25.05
C ASP A 286 1.46 13.18 23.75
N LEU A 287 0.64 12.72 22.80
CA LEU A 287 0.55 13.31 21.46
C LEU A 287 -0.19 14.65 21.45
N ASN A 288 -0.89 15.03 22.53
CA ASN A 288 -1.54 16.34 22.62
C ASN A 288 -0.52 17.49 22.71
N SER A 289 0.71 17.20 23.18
CA SER A 289 1.78 18.19 23.28
C SER A 289 2.56 18.39 21.98
N PHE A 290 2.21 17.67 20.92
CA PHE A 290 2.98 17.66 19.67
C PHE A 290 2.55 18.81 18.76
N SER A 291 3.48 19.34 17.97
CA SER A 291 3.12 20.32 16.93
C SER A 291 2.13 19.70 15.96
N LYS A 292 1.08 20.46 15.63
CA LYS A 292 0.06 20.12 14.62
C LYS A 292 0.37 20.74 13.25
N GLU A 293 1.55 21.32 13.08
CA GLU A 293 1.98 21.78 11.76
C GLU A 293 1.94 20.61 10.77
N LEU A 294 1.45 20.90 9.57
CA LEU A 294 1.36 19.92 8.48
C LEU A 294 2.77 19.39 8.21
N GLY A 295 2.88 18.09 7.92
CA GLY A 295 4.14 17.57 7.37
C GLY A 295 4.49 18.33 6.09
N GLU A 296 5.77 18.62 5.89
CA GLU A 296 6.22 19.28 4.66
C GLU A 296 5.97 18.36 3.46
N GLU A 297 5.50 18.93 2.35
CA GLU A 297 5.37 18.21 1.09
C GLU A 297 6.77 17.85 0.56
N GLU A 298 6.93 16.60 0.13
CA GLU A 298 8.18 16.12 -0.45
C GLU A 298 8.24 16.49 -1.94
N GLU A 299 9.25 17.28 -2.35
CA GLU A 299 9.52 17.54 -3.77
C GLU A 299 10.32 16.36 -4.38
N ILE A 300 9.65 15.52 -5.18
CA ILE A 300 10.27 14.33 -5.78
C ILE A 300 10.53 14.56 -7.27
N VAL A 301 11.81 14.66 -7.64
CA VAL A 301 12.26 14.84 -9.03
C VAL A 301 12.71 13.51 -9.62
N LYS A 302 12.06 13.07 -10.71
CA LYS A 302 12.41 11.81 -11.40
C LYS A 302 13.85 11.85 -11.94
N ASN A 303 14.57 10.75 -11.73
CA ASN A 303 15.93 10.55 -12.20
C ASN A 303 15.95 9.49 -13.32
N SER A 304 16.19 9.92 -14.56
CA SER A 304 16.17 9.05 -15.75
C SER A 304 17.24 7.95 -15.76
N LYS A 305 18.24 8.00 -14.86
CA LYS A 305 19.29 6.97 -14.75
C LYS A 305 18.86 5.78 -13.90
N ILE A 306 17.81 5.90 -13.10
CA ILE A 306 17.35 4.82 -12.22
C ILE A 306 16.55 3.81 -13.04
N LYS A 307 17.00 2.55 -13.03
CA LYS A 307 16.25 1.44 -13.61
C LYS A 307 15.26 0.92 -12.58
N THR A 308 14.00 0.80 -12.96
CA THR A 308 12.95 0.20 -12.14
C THR A 308 12.29 -0.93 -12.92
N ARG A 309 11.72 -1.92 -12.21
CA ARG A 309 10.88 -2.94 -12.85
C ARG A 309 9.68 -2.28 -13.55
N GLU A 310 9.33 -2.74 -14.74
CA GLU A 310 8.18 -2.22 -15.50
C GLU A 310 6.89 -2.40 -14.70
N HIS A 311 6.14 -1.32 -14.54
CA HIS A 311 4.85 -1.27 -13.84
C HIS A 311 3.87 -0.52 -14.73
N ASP A 312 2.78 -1.19 -15.11
CA ASP A 312 1.70 -0.57 -15.87
C ASP A 312 0.63 -0.12 -14.87
N HIS A 313 0.49 1.19 -14.65
CA HIS A 313 -0.61 1.81 -13.88
C HIS A 313 -1.70 2.34 -14.82
#